data_AF-A0A2G8JT37-F1
#
_entry.id   AF-A0A2G8JT37-F1
#
_cell.length_a   1.000
_cell.length_b   1.000
_cell.length_c   1.000
_cell.angle_alpha   90.00
_cell.angle_beta   90.00
_cell.angle_gamma   90.00
#
_symmetry.space_group_name_H-M   'P 1'
#
loop_
_entity.id
_entity.type
_entity.pdbx_description
1 polymer ?
#
loop_
_entity_poly.entity_id
_entity_poly.type
_entity_poly.pdbx_seq_one_letter_code
_entity_poly.pdbx_strand_id
1 'polypeptide(L)'
;MKDSEEVLKVKCPDDLKDVKPGEVCIWVDPVDGTTEYTQGIKFPNEFILLGLVLGHQWGEPCGVVCGVGCFGCENKDSLGGKRVILHTRSHGTEAVQETIDAMQPDEVLRVGGAGHKVLLLLEGRASAYIFASPGCKKWDTCAPQALLNSMGGKLTDVHGNLYEYHKEVKHRNMGSNSCCQEP
;
A
#
# COMPACT_ATOMS: atom_id res chain seq x y z
N MET A 1 -21.19 -3.07 1.67
CA MET A 1 -20.93 -1.62 1.57
C MET A 1 -21.47 -0.96 2.82
N LYS A 2 -20.62 -0.32 3.63
CA LYS A 2 -21.12 0.56 4.71
C LYS A 2 -21.47 1.91 4.08
N ASP A 3 -22.67 2.41 4.34
CA ASP A 3 -23.14 3.68 3.78
C ASP A 3 -22.28 4.86 4.25
N SER A 4 -22.23 5.94 3.48
CA SER A 4 -21.51 7.18 3.82
C SER A 4 -21.94 7.77 5.18
N GLU A 5 -23.17 7.49 5.61
CA GLU A 5 -23.66 7.85 6.95
C GLU A 5 -22.98 7.08 8.09
N GLU A 6 -22.44 5.88 7.84
CA GLU A 6 -21.71 5.12 8.85
C GLU A 6 -20.30 5.67 9.10
N VAL A 7 -19.66 6.26 8.08
CA VAL A 7 -18.36 6.93 8.20
C VAL A 7 -18.46 8.08 9.21
N LEU A 8 -19.55 8.85 9.15
CA LEU A 8 -19.79 9.98 10.06
C LEU A 8 -20.03 9.55 11.52
N LYS A 9 -20.33 8.27 11.77
CA LYS A 9 -20.52 7.71 13.12
C LYS A 9 -19.19 7.31 13.76
N VAL A 10 -18.10 7.24 13.00
CA VAL A 10 -16.81 6.85 13.56
C VAL A 10 -16.21 8.03 14.34
N LYS A 11 -15.85 7.77 15.60
CA LYS A 11 -15.24 8.77 16.46
C LYS A 11 -13.77 8.95 16.08
N CYS A 12 -13.34 10.20 15.99
CA CYS A 12 -11.92 10.53 15.91
C CYS A 12 -11.20 9.96 17.15
N PRO A 13 -10.12 9.19 16.97
CA PRO A 13 -9.27 8.73 18.06
C PRO A 13 -8.82 9.89 18.97
N ASP A 14 -8.73 9.63 20.28
CA ASP A 14 -8.46 10.68 21.28
C ASP A 14 -7.10 11.36 21.05
N ASP A 15 -6.10 10.60 20.59
CA ASP A 15 -4.76 11.04 20.25
C ASP A 15 -4.69 11.92 18.98
N LEU A 16 -5.76 11.96 18.19
CA LEU A 16 -5.85 12.75 16.95
C LEU A 16 -6.66 14.04 17.10
N LYS A 17 -7.35 14.25 18.23
CA LYS A 17 -8.26 15.40 18.44
C LYS A 17 -7.54 16.75 18.49
N ASP A 18 -6.31 16.76 18.98
CA ASP A 18 -5.53 17.98 19.25
C ASP A 18 -4.39 18.20 18.24
N VAL A 19 -4.34 17.43 17.15
CA VAL A 19 -3.30 17.52 16.12
C VAL A 19 -3.35 18.89 15.44
N LYS A 20 -2.20 19.57 15.40
CA LYS A 20 -2.07 20.88 14.76
C LYS A 20 -1.79 20.71 13.26
N PRO A 21 -2.21 21.68 12.41
CA PRO A 21 -1.92 21.61 10.98
C PRO A 21 -0.42 21.43 10.63
N GLY A 22 0.49 21.98 11.44
CA GLY A 22 1.93 21.82 11.25
C GLY A 22 2.49 20.43 11.57
N GLU A 23 1.69 19.58 12.21
CA GLU A 23 2.03 18.19 12.58
C GLU A 23 1.47 17.17 11.56
N VAL A 24 0.82 17.67 10.50
CA VAL A 24 0.24 16.84 9.44
C VAL A 24 1.14 16.87 8.21
N CYS A 25 1.42 15.70 7.66
CA CYS A 25 2.10 15.55 6.37
C CYS A 25 1.18 14.79 5.40
N ILE A 26 0.97 15.35 4.21
CA ILE A 26 0.11 14.75 3.19
C ILE A 26 1.00 14.35 2.01
N TRP A 27 0.92 13.07 1.63
CA TRP A 27 1.60 12.51 0.47
C TRP A 27 0.56 12.20 -0.61
N VAL A 28 0.70 12.82 -1.77
CA VAL A 28 -0.23 12.68 -2.88
C VAL A 28 0.50 12.10 -4.09
N ASP A 29 0.00 10.98 -4.61
CA ASP A 29 0.32 10.56 -5.98
C ASP A 29 -0.90 10.85 -6.86
N PRO A 30 -0.84 11.88 -7.72
CA PRO A 30 -1.96 12.25 -8.55
C PRO A 30 -2.33 11.16 -9.57
N VAL A 31 -1.36 10.33 -10.00
CA VAL A 31 -1.58 9.24 -10.97
C VAL A 31 -0.58 8.11 -10.72
N ASP A 32 -0.98 7.13 -9.91
CA ASP A 32 -0.21 5.88 -9.78
C ASP A 32 -0.30 5.06 -11.07
N GLY A 33 0.81 4.45 -11.50
CA GLY A 33 0.86 3.68 -12.75
C GLY A 33 0.83 4.55 -14.01
N THR A 34 1.51 5.70 -13.99
CA THR A 34 1.62 6.62 -15.14
C THR A 34 2.02 5.90 -16.45
N THR A 35 2.94 4.93 -16.40
CA THR A 35 3.35 4.16 -17.58
C THR A 35 2.18 3.39 -18.19
N GLU A 36 1.40 2.69 -17.38
CA GLU A 36 0.24 1.94 -17.83
C GLU A 36 -0.85 2.86 -18.39
N TYR A 37 -1.08 4.00 -17.73
CA TYR A 37 -1.99 5.04 -18.24
C TYR A 37 -1.57 5.52 -19.64
N THR A 38 -0.29 5.85 -19.85
CA THR A 38 0.21 6.29 -21.16
C THR A 38 0.15 5.19 -22.23
N GLN A 39 0.12 3.92 -21.85
CA GLN A 39 -0.03 2.77 -22.75
C GLN A 39 -1.49 2.45 -23.08
N GLY A 40 -2.46 3.23 -22.56
CA GLY A 40 -3.88 2.98 -22.75
C GLY A 40 -4.38 1.75 -21.99
N ILE A 41 -3.61 1.25 -21.02
CA ILE A 41 -4.03 0.15 -20.16
C ILE A 41 -5.00 0.73 -19.15
N LYS A 42 -6.28 0.47 -19.38
CA LYS A 42 -7.34 0.86 -18.46
C LYS A 42 -7.37 -0.11 -17.30
N PHE A 43 -7.01 0.37 -16.12
CA PHE A 43 -7.41 -0.30 -14.90
C PHE A 43 -8.93 -0.12 -14.73
N PRO A 44 -9.64 -1.09 -14.12
CA PRO A 44 -11.07 -0.96 -13.89
C PRO A 44 -11.43 0.31 -13.11
N ASN A 45 -10.49 0.86 -12.32
CA ASN A 45 -10.60 2.20 -11.75
C ASN A 45 -9.27 2.95 -11.96
N GLU A 46 -9.34 4.19 -12.42
CA GLU A 46 -8.21 5.13 -12.46
C GLU A 46 -8.08 5.74 -11.05
N PHE A 47 -6.99 5.44 -10.33
CA PHE A 47 -6.88 5.77 -8.91
C PHE A 47 -6.01 7.01 -8.69
N ILE A 48 -6.53 7.95 -7.91
CA ILE A 48 -5.72 8.95 -7.20
C ILE A 48 -5.37 8.35 -5.84
N LEU A 49 -4.08 8.24 -5.51
CA LEU A 49 -3.66 7.81 -4.18
C LEU A 49 -3.47 9.03 -3.29
N LEU A 50 -4.27 9.11 -2.24
CA LEU A 50 -4.17 10.14 -1.21
C LEU A 50 -3.83 9.50 0.14
N GLY A 51 -2.63 9.74 0.64
CA GLY A 51 -2.19 9.30 1.96
C GLY A 51 -2.05 10.46 2.92
N LEU A 52 -2.71 10.40 4.08
CA LEU A 52 -2.70 11.47 5.09
C LEU A 52 -2.03 10.98 6.37
N VAL A 53 -0.88 11.54 6.75
CA VAL A 53 -0.14 11.12 7.95
C VAL A 53 -0.32 12.17 9.05
N LEU A 54 -0.80 11.74 10.20
CA LEU A 54 -0.99 12.56 11.40
C LEU A 54 0.17 12.30 12.37
N GLY A 55 0.89 13.35 12.75
CA GLY A 55 2.10 13.25 13.55
C GLY A 55 1.82 13.21 15.05
N HIS A 56 1.97 12.03 15.65
CA HIS A 56 2.41 11.93 17.04
C HIS A 56 3.33 10.71 17.31
N GLN A 57 3.39 9.74 16.40
CA GLN A 57 4.34 8.61 16.46
C GLN A 57 4.96 8.36 15.08
N TRP A 58 6.24 8.70 14.93
CA TRP A 58 6.99 8.53 13.69
C TRP A 58 7.36 7.05 13.52
N GLY A 59 6.83 6.40 12.49
CA GLY A 59 7.09 4.99 12.18
C GLY A 59 5.86 4.19 11.75
N GLU A 60 4.65 4.70 12.03
CA GLU A 60 3.38 4.09 11.61
C GLU A 60 2.59 5.07 10.74
N PRO A 61 2.40 4.84 9.43
CA PRO A 61 1.49 5.65 8.62
C PRO A 61 0.06 5.49 9.11
N CYS A 62 -0.47 6.50 9.79
CA CYS A 62 -1.87 6.54 10.26
C CYS A 62 -2.91 6.86 9.15
N GLY A 63 -2.57 6.57 7.88
CA GLY A 63 -3.10 7.32 6.73
C GLY A 63 -4.10 6.67 5.79
N VAL A 64 -5.10 5.98 6.34
CA VAL A 64 -6.48 5.89 5.84
C VAL A 64 -7.30 5.97 7.11
N VAL A 65 -7.53 7.20 7.59
CA VAL A 65 -7.97 7.51 8.97
C VAL A 65 -7.89 6.29 9.88
N CYS A 66 -6.69 5.97 10.38
CA CYS A 66 -6.53 4.91 11.37
C CYS A 66 -7.56 5.17 12.48
N GLY A 67 -8.58 4.32 12.58
CA GLY A 67 -9.76 4.51 13.42
C GLY A 67 -11.12 4.41 12.70
N VAL A 68 -11.21 4.69 11.40
CA VAL A 68 -12.48 4.72 10.64
C VAL A 68 -12.67 3.48 9.73
N GLY A 69 -11.57 2.85 9.27
CA GLY A 69 -11.56 1.59 8.50
C GLY A 69 -11.44 1.76 6.98
N CYS A 70 -11.13 0.68 6.23
CA CYS A 70 -11.31 0.68 4.77
C CYS A 70 -12.81 0.62 4.44
N PHE A 71 -13.27 1.50 3.56
CA PHE A 71 -14.60 1.44 2.96
C PHE A 71 -14.49 0.96 1.51
N GLY A 72 -15.30 -0.04 1.15
CA GLY A 72 -15.32 -0.60 -0.21
C GLY A 72 -14.33 -1.76 -0.44
N CYS A 73 -13.42 -2.05 0.50
CA CYS A 73 -12.67 -3.30 0.53
C CYS A 73 -13.49 -4.38 1.24
N GLU A 74 -13.77 -5.50 0.58
CA GLU A 74 -14.19 -6.73 1.27
C GLU A 74 -12.98 -7.68 1.27
N ASN A 75 -12.55 -8.13 2.45
CA ASN A 75 -11.53 -9.18 2.52
C ASN A 75 -12.15 -10.47 1.98
N LYS A 76 -11.74 -10.86 0.77
CA LYS A 76 -12.19 -12.10 0.14
C LYS A 76 -11.03 -13.06 0.15
N ASP A 77 -11.08 -14.07 1.02
CA ASP A 77 -10.13 -15.16 0.94
C ASP A 77 -10.46 -16.04 -0.28
N SER A 78 -9.99 -15.60 -1.46
CA SER A 78 -10.41 -16.13 -2.76
C SER A 78 -9.36 -17.04 -3.42
N LEU A 79 -8.20 -17.19 -2.78
CA LEU A 79 -7.06 -17.91 -3.37
C LEU A 79 -7.07 -19.41 -3.11
N GLY A 80 -7.93 -19.90 -2.22
CA GLY A 80 -8.06 -21.34 -1.95
C GLY A 80 -6.73 -21.99 -1.52
N GLY A 81 -5.90 -21.27 -0.77
CA GLY A 81 -4.60 -21.71 -0.31
C GLY A 81 -3.44 -21.55 -1.30
N LYS A 82 -3.67 -20.99 -2.49
CA LYS A 82 -2.59 -20.71 -3.47
C LYS A 82 -1.73 -19.53 -3.03
N ARG A 83 -0.43 -19.63 -3.29
CA ARG A 83 0.56 -18.55 -3.16
C ARG A 83 0.68 -17.80 -4.48
N VAL A 84 -0.03 -16.68 -4.58
CA VAL A 84 0.02 -15.79 -5.75
C VAL A 84 0.87 -14.56 -5.40
N ILE A 85 1.98 -14.36 -6.09
CA ILE A 85 2.92 -13.25 -5.84
C ILE A 85 2.79 -12.18 -6.91
N LEU A 86 2.61 -10.93 -6.48
CA LEU A 86 2.67 -9.76 -7.35
C LEU A 86 4.10 -9.27 -7.49
N HIS A 87 4.48 -8.95 -8.73
CA HIS A 87 5.76 -8.35 -9.06
C HIS A 87 5.57 -7.19 -10.06
N THR A 88 6.57 -6.30 -10.17
CA THR A 88 6.53 -5.21 -11.15
C THR A 88 6.62 -5.74 -12.58
N ARG A 89 5.86 -5.10 -13.48
CA ARG A 89 5.91 -5.38 -14.91
C ARG A 89 7.20 -4.88 -15.58
N SER A 90 7.72 -3.74 -15.13
CA SER A 90 8.69 -2.95 -15.91
C SER A 90 10.08 -2.84 -15.29
N HIS A 91 10.28 -3.28 -14.04
CA HIS A 91 11.53 -3.01 -13.29
C HIS A 91 12.05 -4.22 -12.49
N GLY A 92 12.09 -5.41 -13.08
CA GLY A 92 12.63 -6.61 -12.43
C GLY A 92 14.17 -6.60 -12.33
N THR A 93 14.70 -7.17 -11.26
CA THR A 93 16.14 -7.49 -11.08
C THR A 93 16.27 -8.96 -10.73
N GLU A 94 17.48 -9.52 -10.90
CA GLU A 94 17.78 -10.93 -10.56
C GLU A 94 17.50 -11.23 -9.09
N ALA A 95 17.90 -10.33 -8.17
CA ALA A 95 17.62 -10.44 -6.75
C ALA A 95 16.10 -10.51 -6.44
N VAL A 96 15.26 -9.81 -7.21
CA VAL A 96 13.80 -9.93 -7.03
C VAL A 96 13.30 -11.29 -7.47
N GLN A 97 13.83 -11.79 -8.60
CA GLN A 97 13.44 -13.09 -9.12
C GLN A 97 13.86 -14.21 -8.16
N GLU A 98 15.07 -14.17 -7.62
CA GLU A 98 15.53 -15.11 -6.58
C GLU A 98 14.62 -15.09 -5.34
N THR A 99 14.22 -13.90 -4.90
CA THR A 99 13.29 -13.75 -3.77
C THR A 99 11.93 -14.38 -4.08
N ILE A 100 11.39 -14.15 -5.29
CA ILE A 100 10.13 -14.75 -5.73
C ILE A 100 10.25 -16.27 -5.77
N ASP A 101 11.33 -16.80 -6.35
CA ASP A 101 11.54 -18.23 -6.51
C ASP A 101 11.68 -18.92 -5.15
N ALA A 102 12.36 -18.29 -4.19
CA ALA A 102 12.49 -18.77 -2.81
C ALA A 102 11.14 -18.88 -2.08
N MET A 103 10.14 -18.07 -2.46
CA MET A 103 8.79 -18.13 -1.90
C MET A 103 7.94 -19.27 -2.48
N GLN A 104 8.42 -19.96 -3.52
CA GLN A 104 7.74 -21.08 -4.19
C GLN A 104 6.28 -20.78 -4.58
N PRO A 105 6.03 -19.72 -5.36
CA PRO A 105 4.67 -19.34 -5.76
C PRO A 105 4.00 -20.40 -6.63
N ASP A 106 2.69 -20.54 -6.47
CA ASP A 106 1.85 -21.25 -7.45
C ASP A 106 1.66 -20.40 -8.71
N GLU A 107 1.65 -19.07 -8.56
CA GLU A 107 1.46 -18.11 -9.64
C GLU A 107 2.21 -16.79 -9.39
N VAL A 108 2.74 -16.19 -10.45
CA VAL A 108 3.39 -14.86 -10.41
C VAL A 108 2.67 -13.91 -11.37
N LEU A 109 2.08 -12.85 -10.82
CA LEU A 109 1.39 -11.82 -11.58
C LEU A 109 2.26 -10.57 -11.73
N ARG A 110 2.45 -10.10 -12.96
CA ARG A 110 3.25 -8.91 -13.26
C ARG A 110 2.36 -7.72 -13.61
N VAL A 111 2.27 -6.75 -12.71
CA VAL A 111 1.36 -5.60 -12.86
C VAL A 111 2.03 -4.25 -12.53
N GLY A 112 1.54 -3.22 -13.20
CA GLY A 112 1.89 -1.81 -12.98
C GLY A 112 1.24 -1.20 -11.74
N GLY A 113 1.69 0.00 -11.34
CA GLY A 113 1.11 0.78 -10.23
C GLY A 113 1.35 0.21 -8.83
N ALA A 114 1.94 0.99 -7.92
CA ALA A 114 2.20 0.54 -6.56
C ALA A 114 0.89 0.35 -5.76
N GLY A 115 -0.03 1.30 -5.87
CA GLY A 115 -1.36 1.22 -5.27
C GLY A 115 -2.20 0.11 -5.87
N HIS A 116 -2.16 -0.07 -7.20
CA HIS A 116 -2.89 -1.16 -7.84
C HIS A 116 -2.48 -2.54 -7.30
N LYS A 117 -1.18 -2.75 -7.02
CA LYS A 117 -0.69 -4.00 -6.43
C LYS A 117 -1.22 -4.23 -5.02
N VAL A 118 -1.24 -3.20 -4.19
CA VAL A 118 -1.81 -3.33 -2.84
C VAL A 118 -3.31 -3.59 -2.88
N LEU A 119 -4.04 -3.00 -3.82
CA LEU A 119 -5.46 -3.31 -4.01
C LEU A 119 -5.70 -4.77 -4.38
N LEU A 120 -4.86 -5.37 -5.23
CA LEU A 120 -4.95 -6.80 -5.55
C LEU A 120 -4.73 -7.68 -4.31
N LEU A 121 -3.90 -7.27 -3.34
CA LEU A 121 -3.79 -7.96 -2.06
C LEU A 121 -5.09 -7.84 -1.26
N LEU A 122 -5.61 -6.62 -1.15
CA LEU A 122 -6.83 -6.33 -0.38
C LEU A 122 -8.09 -7.00 -0.95
N GLU A 123 -8.16 -7.17 -2.26
CA GLU A 123 -9.21 -7.93 -2.96
C GLU A 123 -9.02 -9.46 -2.85
N GLY A 124 -7.93 -9.91 -2.22
CA GLY A 124 -7.55 -11.32 -2.10
C GLY A 124 -7.23 -11.97 -3.43
N ARG A 125 -6.72 -11.20 -4.40
CA ARG A 125 -6.26 -11.68 -5.71
C ARG A 125 -4.76 -12.02 -5.71
N ALA A 126 -4.06 -11.68 -4.64
CA ALA A 126 -2.69 -12.07 -4.39
C ALA A 126 -2.42 -12.24 -2.90
N SER A 127 -1.39 -13.01 -2.55
CA SER A 127 -0.98 -13.30 -1.17
C SER A 127 0.16 -12.41 -0.70
N ALA A 128 1.03 -11.99 -1.63
CA ALA A 128 2.18 -11.16 -1.34
C ALA A 128 2.54 -10.25 -2.52
N TYR A 129 3.16 -9.11 -2.20
CA TYR A 129 3.67 -8.17 -3.18
C TYR A 129 5.15 -7.89 -2.89
N ILE A 130 6.00 -8.13 -3.88
CA ILE A 130 7.43 -7.84 -3.83
C ILE A 130 7.77 -6.75 -4.84
N PHE A 131 8.41 -5.68 -4.36
CA PHE A 131 8.91 -4.60 -5.18
C PHE A 131 10.36 -4.27 -4.86
N ALA A 132 11.26 -5.08 -5.40
CA ALA A 132 12.67 -4.79 -5.28
C ALA A 132 13.19 -3.85 -6.38
N SER A 133 12.61 -2.64 -6.43
CA SER A 133 13.08 -1.56 -7.28
C SER A 133 13.15 -0.23 -6.51
N PRO A 134 14.28 0.49 -6.57
CA PRO A 134 14.48 1.71 -5.80
C PRO A 134 13.78 2.93 -6.43
N GLY A 135 12.79 2.71 -7.31
CA GLY A 135 12.02 3.77 -7.98
C GLY A 135 10.87 4.33 -7.15
N CYS A 136 10.39 3.55 -6.15
CA CYS A 136 9.26 3.91 -5.30
C CYS A 136 9.59 5.08 -4.39
N LYS A 137 8.58 5.91 -4.15
CA LYS A 137 8.63 7.08 -3.29
C LYS A 137 7.54 7.02 -2.23
N LYS A 138 7.59 7.96 -1.28
CA LYS A 138 6.64 8.01 -0.16
C LYS A 138 5.20 8.15 -0.63
N TRP A 139 4.93 8.91 -1.67
CA TRP A 139 3.59 9.04 -2.23
C TRP A 139 3.04 7.74 -2.84
N ASP A 140 3.90 6.87 -3.38
CA ASP A 140 3.47 5.57 -3.93
C ASP A 140 3.06 4.55 -2.84
N THR A 141 3.49 4.76 -1.59
CA THR A 141 3.37 3.76 -0.51
C THR A 141 2.56 4.23 0.70
N CYS A 142 2.46 5.54 0.93
CA CYS A 142 1.77 6.11 2.10
C CYS A 142 0.32 5.65 2.22
N ALA A 143 -0.51 5.94 1.19
CA ALA A 143 -1.92 5.56 1.20
C ALA A 143 -2.11 4.03 1.15
N PRO A 144 -1.41 3.30 0.26
CA PRO A 144 -1.54 1.86 0.20
C PRO A 144 -1.13 1.13 1.49
N GLN A 145 -0.04 1.54 2.14
CA GLN A 145 0.39 0.94 3.40
C GLN A 145 -0.66 1.14 4.50
N ALA A 146 -1.22 2.34 4.63
CA ALA A 146 -2.22 2.57 5.65
C ALA A 146 -3.50 1.76 5.41
N LEU A 147 -3.89 1.61 4.14
CA LEU A 147 -5.02 0.76 3.75
C LEU A 147 -4.77 -0.70 4.12
N LEU A 148 -3.58 -1.21 3.79
CA LEU A 148 -3.16 -2.57 4.11
C LEU A 148 -3.09 -2.82 5.62
N ASN A 149 -2.48 -1.91 6.37
CA ASN A 149 -2.38 -1.98 7.82
C ASN A 149 -3.77 -2.03 8.47
N SER A 150 -4.74 -1.26 7.94
CA SER A 150 -6.12 -1.28 8.43
C SER A 150 -6.83 -2.64 8.28
N MET A 151 -6.29 -3.51 7.41
CA MET A 151 -6.79 -4.84 7.11
C MET A 151 -5.88 -5.94 7.66
N GLY A 152 -4.94 -5.59 8.55
CA GLY A 152 -4.02 -6.52 9.22
C GLY A 152 -2.81 -6.94 8.40
N GLY A 153 -2.62 -6.40 7.20
CA GLY A 153 -1.40 -6.64 6.43
C GLY A 153 -0.26 -5.70 6.83
N LYS A 154 0.93 -5.93 6.28
CA LYS A 154 2.12 -5.13 6.55
C LYS A 154 2.87 -4.82 5.27
N LEU A 155 3.34 -3.56 5.15
CA LEU A 155 4.21 -3.10 4.08
C LEU A 155 5.53 -2.60 4.69
N THR A 156 6.65 -3.19 4.28
CA THR A 156 8.00 -2.92 4.78
C THR A 156 8.99 -2.77 3.64
N ASP A 157 10.23 -2.41 3.94
CA ASP A 157 11.35 -2.72 3.06
C ASP A 157 11.73 -4.22 3.14
N VAL A 158 12.65 -4.68 2.29
CA VAL A 158 13.14 -6.07 2.22
C VAL A 158 13.88 -6.52 3.48
N HIS A 159 14.28 -5.59 4.34
CA HIS A 159 14.90 -5.89 5.63
C HIS A 159 13.86 -5.93 6.75
N GLY A 160 12.57 -5.68 6.44
CA GLY A 160 11.48 -5.64 7.41
C GLY A 160 11.31 -4.29 8.11
N ASN A 161 12.02 -3.25 7.69
CA ASN A 161 11.89 -1.91 8.27
C ASN A 161 10.61 -1.23 7.77
N LEU A 162 9.97 -0.47 8.66
CA LEU A 162 8.80 0.34 8.33
C LEU A 162 9.23 1.62 7.62
N TYR A 163 8.39 2.10 6.69
CA TYR A 163 8.60 3.39 6.06
C TYR A 163 8.19 4.54 6.97
N GLU A 164 9.03 5.56 7.03
CA GLU A 164 8.73 6.83 7.67
C GLU A 164 8.08 7.79 6.67
N TYR A 165 7.10 8.57 7.14
CA TYR A 165 6.33 9.50 6.29
C TYR A 165 6.36 10.94 6.79
N HIS A 166 7.36 11.29 7.61
CA HIS A 166 7.50 12.63 8.15
C HIS A 166 7.89 13.65 7.08
N LYS A 167 7.58 14.93 7.30
CA LYS A 167 7.83 16.02 6.35
C LYS A 167 9.27 16.06 5.84
N GLU A 168 10.24 15.87 6.73
CA GLU A 168 11.67 15.95 6.41
C GLU A 168 12.27 14.64 5.86
N VAL A 169 11.44 13.61 5.61
CA VAL A 169 11.92 12.29 5.18
C VAL A 169 12.39 12.36 3.73
N LYS A 170 13.37 11.54 3.37
CA LYS A 170 13.74 11.37 1.97
C LYS A 170 12.54 10.82 1.19
N HIS A 171 12.21 11.50 0.09
CA HIS A 171 11.09 11.13 -0.77
C HIS A 171 11.24 9.71 -1.34
N ARG A 172 12.47 9.29 -1.62
CA ARG A 172 12.77 7.94 -2.12
C ARG A 172 12.60 6.92 -0.99
N ASN A 173 12.00 5.77 -1.29
CA ASN A 173 12.04 4.62 -0.40
C ASN A 173 13.45 4.02 -0.43
N MET A 174 14.03 3.86 0.76
CA MET A 174 15.31 3.17 0.94
C MET A 174 14.98 1.69 1.11
N GLY A 175 15.70 0.83 0.39
CA GLY A 175 15.36 -0.59 0.31
C GLY A 175 14.23 -0.87 -0.68
N SER A 176 14.19 -2.12 -1.10
CA SER A 176 13.14 -2.74 -1.91
C SER A 176 11.86 -2.92 -1.06
N ASN A 177 10.64 -2.73 -1.56
CA ASN A 177 9.42 -2.97 -0.75
C ASN A 177 9.10 -4.47 -0.68
N SER A 178 8.69 -4.97 0.48
CA SER A 178 8.05 -6.28 0.68
C SER A 178 6.74 -6.09 1.45
N CYS A 179 5.74 -6.91 1.11
CA CYS A 179 4.40 -6.75 1.64
C CYS A 179 3.73 -8.11 1.77
N CYS A 180 3.13 -8.39 2.93
CA CYS A 180 2.39 -9.61 3.22
C CYS A 180 1.08 -9.30 3.95
N GLN A 181 0.07 -10.15 3.72
CA GLN A 181 -1.12 -10.22 4.56
C GLN A 181 -0.93 -11.40 5.51
N GLU A 182 -1.11 -11.20 6.82
CA GLU A 182 -1.13 -12.33 7.75
C GLU A 182 -2.40 -13.17 7.51
N PRO A 183 -2.30 -14.52 7.63
CA PRO A 183 -3.43 -15.42 7.42
C PRO A 183 -4.55 -15.26 8.45
#